data_AF-A0A2G6FU00-F1
#
_entry.id   AF-A0A2G6FU00-F1
#
_cell.length_a   1.000
_cell.length_b   1.000
_cell.length_c   1.000
_cell.angle_alpha   90.00
_cell.angle_beta   90.00
_cell.angle_gamma   90.00
#
_symmetry.space_group_name_H-M   'P 1'
#
loop_
_entity.id
_entity.type
_entity.pdbx_description
1 polymer ?
#
loop_
_entity_poly.entity_id
_entity_poly.type
_entity_poly.pdbx_seq_one_letter_code
_entity_poly.pdbx_strand_id
1 'polypeptide(L)' 'MRVTSKGQVTIPRNIRETLGIIPQSDIEFQEDNGSRFYITKK' A
#
# COMPACT_ATOMS: atom_id res chain seq x y z
N MET A 1 3.57 9.92 -6.56
CA MET A 1 2.24 10.32 -6.02
C MET A 1 2.46 11.20 -4.80
N ARG A 2 1.48 12.04 -4.44
CA ARG A 2 1.57 12.93 -3.28
C ARG A 2 0.65 12.42 -2.17
N VAL A 3 1.10 12.53 -0.92
CA VAL A 3 0.30 12.21 0.25
C VAL A 3 -0.83 13.24 0.38
N THR A 4 -2.06 12.79 0.65
CA THR A 4 -3.18 13.69 0.91
C THR A 4 -3.02 14.41 2.25
N SER A 5 -3.83 15.44 2.51
CA SER A 5 -3.83 16.13 3.82
C SER A 5 -4.18 15.20 5.00
N LYS A 6 -4.83 14.07 4.73
CA LYS A 6 -5.18 13.04 5.72
C LYS A 6 -4.10 11.96 5.87
N GLY A 7 -2.94 12.11 5.23
CA GLY A 7 -1.86 11.12 5.31
C GLY A 7 -2.05 9.89 4.41
N GLN A 8 -3.01 9.90 3.48
CA GLN A 8 -3.28 8.76 2.61
C GLN A 8 -2.44 8.80 1.33
N VAL A 9 -2.10 7.62 0.80
CA VAL A 9 -1.50 7.45 -0.52
C VAL A 9 -2.38 6.57 -1.40
N THR A 10 -2.38 6.83 -2.70
CA THR A 10 -3.10 6.00 -3.67
C THR A 10 -2.19 4.88 -4.17
N ILE A 11 -2.74 3.67 -4.33
CA ILE A 11 -2.03 2.57 -5.00
C ILE A 11 -2.47 2.56 -6.48
N PRO A 12 -1.54 2.73 -7.44
CA PRO A 12 -1.84 2.63 -8.87
C PRO A 12 -2.57 1.33 -9.22
N ARG A 13 -3.43 1.36 -10.25
CA ARG A 13 -4.28 0.23 -10.63
C ARG A 13 -3.49 -1.04 -10.94
N ASN A 14 -2.42 -0.93 -11.73
CA ASN A 14 -1.55 -2.06 -12.08
C ASN A 14 -0.97 -2.74 -10.83
N ILE A 15 -0.54 -1.96 -9.83
CA ILE A 15 0.00 -2.52 -8.58
C ILE A 15 -1.09 -3.24 -7.78
N ARG A 16 -2.30 -2.67 -7.71
CA ARG A 16 -3.44 -3.34 -7.04
C ARG A 16 -3.78 -4.68 -7.69
N GLU A 17 -3.78 -4.73 -9.02
CA GLU A 17 -4.04 -5.96 -9.77
C GLU A 17 -2.94 -7.01 -9.54
N THR A 18 -1.67 -6.61 -9.57
CA THR A 18 -0.54 -7.50 -9.28
C THR A 18 -0.56 -8.05 -7.84
N LEU A 19 -0.91 -7.22 -6.85
CA LEU A 19 -0.96 -7.63 -5.44
C LEU A 19 -2.32 -8.22 -5.02
N GLY A 20 -3.30 -8.28 -5.93
CA GLY A 20 -4.65 -8.75 -5.62
C GLY A 20 -5.39 -7.91 -4.57
N ILE A 21 -5.09 -6.60 -4.50
CA ILE A 21 -5.72 -5.65 -3.57
C ILE A 21 -7.02 -5.14 -4.20
N ILE A 22 -8.13 -5.69 -3.71
CA ILE A 22 -9.51 -5.32 -4.05
C ILE A 22 -10.13 -4.47 -2.93
N PRO A 23 -11.28 -3.79 -3.16
CA PRO A 23 -11.98 -3.09 -2.09
C PRO A 23 -12.18 -3.99 -0.87
N GLN A 24 -11.98 -3.44 0.33
CA GLN A 24 -12.05 -4.16 1.61
C GLN A 24 -10.96 -5.24 1.83
N SER A 25 -9.87 -5.23 1.06
CA SER A 25 -8.72 -6.09 1.38
C SER A 25 -8.01 -5.62 2.64
N ASP A 26 -7.72 -6.55 3.54
CA ASP A 26 -6.83 -6.32 4.66
C ASP A 26 -5.37 -6.32 4.19
N ILE A 27 -4.63 -5.30 4.61
CA ILE A 27 -3.22 -5.13 4.30
C ILE A 27 -2.41 -4.88 5.56
N GLU A 28 -1.17 -5.34 5.56
CA GLU A 28 -0.20 -5.08 6.63
C GLU A 28 1.01 -4.34 6.07
N PHE A 29 1.50 -3.37 6.84
CA PHE A 29 2.74 -2.65 6.55
C PHE A 29 3.90 -3.33 7.27
N GLN A 30 4.96 -3.60 6.53
CA GLN A 30 6.22 -4.12 7.08
C GLN A 30 7.34 -3.14 6.81
N GLU A 31 8.18 -2.86 7.80
CA GLU A 31 9.33 -1.98 7.66
C GLU A 31 10.58 -2.76 7.27
N ASP A 32 11.41 -2.16 6.42
CA ASP A 32 12.73 -2.68 6.09
C ASP A 32 13.81 -1.64 6.36
N ASN A 33 14.67 -2.01 7.31
CA ASN A 33 15.93 -1.36 7.69
C ASN A 33 15.91 0.17 7.64
N GLY A 34 14.81 0.76 8.14
CA GLY A 34 14.72 2.17 8.54
C GLY A 34 14.29 3.18 7.48
N SER A 35 14.00 2.78 6.23
CA SER A 35 13.57 3.77 5.21
C SER A 35 12.51 3.32 4.22
N ARG A 36 12.15 2.03 4.23
CA ARG A 36 11.16 1.48 3.30
C ARG A 36 10.08 0.76 4.06
N PHE A 37 8.86 0.90 3.54
CA PHE A 37 7.72 0.09 3.95
C PHE A 37 7.24 -0.73 2.76
N TYR A 38 6.93 -2.00 3.02
CA TYR A 38 6.25 -2.90 2.10
C TYR A 38 4.81 -3.07 2.54
N ILE A 39 3.93 -3.23 1.55
CA ILE A 39 2.54 -3.60 1.79
C ILE A 39 2.40 -5.06 1.41
N THR A 40 1.89 -5.86 2.36
CA THR A 40 1.57 -7.26 2.15
C THR A 40 0.06 -7.46 2.31
N LYS A 41 -0.53 -8.29 1.45
CA LYS A 41 -1.91 -8.70 1.61
C LYS A 41 -1.97 -9.80 2.67
N LYS A 42 -2.94 -9.70 3.58
CA LYS A 42 -3.20 -10.74 4.59
C LYS A 42 -3.92 -11.94 3.98
#